data_AF-A0A815DH22-F1
#
_entry.id   AF-A0A815DH22-F1
#
_cell.length_a   1.000
_cell.length_b   1.000
_cell.length_c   1.000
_cell.angle_alpha   90.00
_cell.angle_beta   90.00
_cell.angle_gamma   90.00
#
_symmetry.space_group_name_H-M   'P 1'
#
loop_
_entity.id
_entity.type
_entity.pdbx_description
1 polymer ?
#
loop_
_entity_poly.entity_id
_entity_poly.type
_entity_poly.pdbx_seq_one_letter_code
_entity_poly.pdbx_strand_id
1 'polypeptide(L)'
;MPRYLLYFAHELIDFRLAELFSLAEMFGFRESMTIERKPDQRPKLNETWRILVHAFRRQFTQSDKIQRIDAFSDRLNIKNKFCLNNKADCTVGLFESYEEGRLEQPKEVFVGRWVCDGARHLIDKYDVRKRYFIGE
;
A
#
# COMPACT_ATOMS: atom_id res chain seq x y z
N MET A 1 8.66 16.23 -7.08
CA MET A 1 7.23 15.91 -6.87
C MET A 1 7.13 14.61 -6.08
N PRO A 2 6.22 14.48 -5.11
CA PRO A 2 6.01 13.24 -4.37
C PRO A 2 5.38 12.18 -5.26
N ARG A 3 5.77 10.92 -5.07
CA ARG A 3 5.21 9.75 -5.78
C ARG A 3 4.46 8.87 -4.78
N TYR A 4 3.30 8.37 -5.18
CA TYR A 4 2.46 7.52 -4.35
C TYR A 4 2.17 6.19 -5.06
N LEU A 5 2.21 5.10 -4.31
CA LEU A 5 1.74 3.79 -4.76
C LEU A 5 0.30 3.61 -4.28
N LEU A 6 -0.63 3.41 -5.21
CA LEU A 6 -2.00 3.01 -4.90
C LEU A 6 -2.14 1.51 -5.04
N TYR A 7 -2.36 0.82 -3.92
CA TYR A 7 -2.51 -0.64 -3.89
C TYR A 7 -3.98 -1.01 -3.70
N PHE A 8 -4.58 -1.61 -4.73
CA PHE A 8 -5.99 -2.02 -4.73
C PHE A 8 -6.12 -3.53 -4.49
N ALA A 9 -7.21 -3.94 -3.82
CA ALA A 9 -7.47 -5.35 -3.52
C ALA A 9 -8.06 -6.15 -4.71
N HIS A 10 -8.52 -5.50 -5.77
CA HIS A 10 -9.19 -6.11 -6.92
C HIS A 10 -8.59 -5.62 -8.24
N GLU A 11 -8.66 -6.46 -9.27
CA GLU A 11 -8.10 -6.23 -10.60
C GLU A 11 -8.89 -5.25 -11.48
N LEU A 12 -10.04 -4.74 -11.00
CA LEU A 12 -10.85 -3.75 -11.72
C LEU A 12 -10.23 -2.35 -11.64
N ILE A 13 -9.03 -2.22 -12.18
CA ILE A 13 -8.21 -1.00 -12.16
C ILE A 13 -8.93 0.15 -12.86
N ASP A 14 -9.64 -0.11 -13.96
CA ASP A 14 -10.30 0.92 -14.75
C ASP A 14 -11.33 1.73 -13.95
N PHE A 15 -12.14 1.04 -13.14
CA PHE A 15 -13.12 1.69 -12.27
C PHE A 15 -12.45 2.51 -11.17
N ARG A 16 -11.31 2.03 -10.64
CA ARG A 16 -10.55 2.73 -9.60
C ARG A 16 -9.85 3.96 -10.14
N LEU A 17 -9.36 3.91 -11.37
CA LEU A 17 -8.75 5.05 -12.03
C LEU A 17 -9.80 6.12 -12.33
N ALA A 18 -10.98 5.75 -12.81
CA ALA A 18 -12.08 6.68 -13.01
C ALA A 18 -12.48 7.38 -11.71
N GLU A 19 -12.64 6.62 -10.61
CA GLU A 19 -12.93 7.18 -9.28
C GLU A 19 -11.85 8.17 -8.81
N LEU A 20 -10.57 7.79 -8.95
CA LEU A 20 -9.45 8.66 -8.60
C LEU A 20 -9.43 9.94 -9.42
N PHE A 21 -9.74 9.85 -10.72
CA PHE A 21 -9.79 11.00 -11.61
C PHE A 21 -10.91 11.96 -11.22
N SER A 22 -12.11 11.46 -10.94
CA SER A 22 -13.23 12.27 -10.45
C SER A 22 -12.89 12.99 -9.14
N LEU A 23 -12.21 12.31 -8.21
CA LEU A 23 -11.75 12.95 -6.97
C LEU A 23 -10.68 14.02 -7.24
N ALA A 24 -9.72 13.73 -8.10
CA ALA A 24 -8.67 14.68 -8.46
C ALA A 24 -9.23 15.95 -9.14
N GLU A 25 -10.28 15.80 -9.94
CA GLU A 25 -11.03 16.92 -10.52
C GLU A 25 -11.78 17.70 -9.45
N MET A 26 -12.53 17.01 -8.58
CA MET A 26 -13.29 17.63 -7.48
C MET A 26 -12.41 18.45 -6.54
N PHE A 27 -11.18 18.00 -6.28
CA PHE A 27 -10.22 18.68 -5.41
C PHE A 27 -9.20 19.55 -6.17
N GLY A 28 -9.33 19.71 -7.48
CA GLY A 28 -8.54 20.65 -8.28
C GLY A 28 -7.06 20.29 -8.47
N PHE A 29 -6.69 19.01 -8.37
CA PHE A 29 -5.30 18.56 -8.57
C PHE A 29 -5.11 17.64 -9.79
N ARG A 30 -6.15 17.45 -10.62
CA ARG A 30 -6.13 16.58 -11.80
C ARG A 30 -4.94 16.82 -12.75
N GLU A 31 -4.67 18.08 -13.09
CA GLU A 31 -3.60 18.47 -14.03
C GLU A 31 -2.19 18.19 -13.49
N SER A 32 -2.05 18.16 -12.15
CA SER A 32 -0.78 17.87 -11.47
C SER A 32 -0.52 16.39 -11.25
N MET A 33 -1.49 15.52 -11.57
CA MET A 33 -1.42 14.09 -11.30
C MET A 33 -0.86 13.33 -12.51
N THR A 34 0.26 12.63 -12.31
CA THR A 34 0.84 11.71 -13.29
C THR A 34 0.83 10.29 -12.73
N ILE A 35 0.42 9.32 -13.54
CA ILE A 35 0.47 7.90 -13.18
C ILE A 35 1.76 7.32 -13.75
N GLU A 36 2.70 7.01 -12.86
CA GLU A 36 3.95 6.32 -13.21
C GLU A 36 3.93 4.89 -12.68
N ARG A 37 4.51 3.94 -13.44
CA ARG A 37 4.56 2.52 -13.03
C ARG A 37 5.70 2.16 -12.08
N LYS A 38 6.64 3.08 -11.78
CA LYS A 38 7.77 2.79 -10.88
C LYS A 38 8.21 4.01 -10.08
N PRO A 39 8.07 3.97 -8.75
CA PRO A 39 8.73 4.91 -7.86
C PRO A 39 10.06 4.34 -7.34
N ASP A 40 11.12 5.13 -7.48
CA ASP A 40 12.37 4.98 -6.73
C ASP A 40 12.48 6.13 -5.73
N GLN A 41 11.96 5.96 -4.50
CA GLN A 41 12.27 6.87 -3.40
C GLN A 41 12.44 6.10 -2.09
N ARG A 42 13.51 6.43 -1.37
CA ARG A 42 13.82 5.87 -0.05
C ARG A 42 13.17 6.74 1.04
N PRO A 43 12.52 6.15 2.06
CA PRO A 43 12.04 6.91 3.20
C PRO A 43 13.20 7.41 4.07
N LYS A 44 13.12 8.64 4.58
CA LYS A 44 14.00 9.14 5.65
C LYS A 44 13.48 8.61 6.99
N LEU A 45 14.35 7.97 7.77
CA LEU A 45 13.97 7.25 9.00
C LEU A 45 14.76 7.78 10.21
N ASN A 46 14.12 8.61 11.02
CA ASN A 46 14.64 9.15 12.29
C ASN A 46 13.73 8.81 13.48
N GLU A 47 12.71 7.95 13.28
CA GLU A 47 11.67 7.61 14.26
C GLU A 47 11.55 6.07 14.44
N THR A 48 10.69 5.59 15.35
CA THR A 48 10.41 4.15 15.46
C THR A 48 9.69 3.65 14.21
N TRP A 49 10.00 2.44 13.77
CA TRP A 49 9.55 1.99 12.46
C TRP A 49 9.18 0.51 12.42
N ARG A 50 8.32 0.18 11.46
CA ARG A 50 7.92 -1.19 11.14
C ARG A 50 7.88 -1.40 9.63
N ILE A 51 8.02 -2.65 9.18
CA ILE A 51 7.82 -3.03 7.78
C ILE A 51 6.55 -3.84 7.62
N LEU A 52 5.73 -3.43 6.66
CA LEU A 52 4.59 -4.16 6.15
C LEU A 52 5.00 -4.85 4.85
N VAL A 53 5.07 -6.18 4.84
CA VAL A 53 5.39 -6.97 3.64
C VAL A 53 4.12 -7.48 2.98
N HIS A 54 3.94 -7.15 1.71
CA HIS A 54 2.85 -7.62 0.85
C HIS A 54 3.38 -8.26 -0.42
N ALA A 55 2.68 -9.31 -0.87
CA ALA A 55 2.89 -9.92 -2.17
C ALA A 55 1.60 -9.90 -2.99
N PHE A 56 1.73 -9.57 -4.27
CA PHE A 56 0.69 -9.73 -5.27
C PHE A 56 0.97 -11.00 -6.08
N ARG A 57 -0.08 -11.80 -6.35
CA ARG A 57 0.00 -13.12 -7.03
C ARG A 57 0.85 -14.19 -6.33
N ARG A 58 1.21 -13.96 -5.07
CA ARG A 58 1.88 -14.94 -4.20
C ARG A 58 1.39 -14.78 -2.77
N GLN A 59 1.32 -15.89 -2.03
CA GLN A 59 1.08 -15.87 -0.58
C GLN A 59 2.40 -16.10 0.15
N PHE A 60 2.69 -15.24 1.11
CA PHE A 60 3.85 -15.39 1.99
C PHE A 60 3.48 -16.08 3.29
N THR A 61 4.30 -17.03 3.68
CA THR A 61 4.33 -17.55 5.05
C THR A 61 4.89 -16.49 6.01
N GLN A 62 4.73 -16.71 7.31
CA GLN A 62 5.33 -15.82 8.30
C GLN A 62 6.87 -15.79 8.21
N SER A 63 7.49 -16.93 7.89
CA SER A 63 8.93 -17.06 7.67
C SER A 63 9.39 -16.21 6.47
N ASP A 64 8.68 -16.28 5.35
CA ASP A 64 8.99 -15.47 4.16
C ASP A 64 8.98 -13.98 4.49
N LYS A 65 7.97 -13.51 5.24
CA LYS A 65 7.87 -12.11 5.66
C LYS A 65 9.04 -11.70 6.53
N ILE A 66 9.48 -12.53 7.46
CA ILE A 66 10.62 -12.25 8.34
C ILE A 66 11.90 -12.13 7.50
N GLN A 67 12.14 -13.07 6.58
CA GLN A 67 13.32 -13.00 5.69
C GLN A 67 13.37 -11.72 4.86
N ARG A 68 12.22 -11.23 4.36
CA ARG A 68 12.14 -9.95 3.65
C ARG A 68 12.47 -8.76 4.55
N ILE A 69 11.93 -8.77 5.77
CA ILE A 69 12.18 -7.72 6.76
C ILE A 69 13.68 -7.66 7.07
N ASP A 70 14.30 -8.80 7.35
CA ASP A 70 15.73 -8.89 7.69
C ASP A 70 16.60 -8.40 6.52
N ALA A 71 16.38 -8.94 5.32
CA ALA A 71 17.13 -8.56 4.11
C ALA A 71 17.00 -7.06 3.79
N PHE A 72 15.81 -6.49 3.98
CA PHE A 72 15.57 -5.07 3.77
C PHE A 72 16.24 -4.20 4.84
N SER A 73 16.16 -4.63 6.11
CA SER A 73 16.75 -3.94 7.27
C SER A 73 18.27 -3.87 7.14
N ASP A 74 18.90 -5.00 6.79
CA ASP A 74 20.34 -5.10 6.55
C ASP A 74 20.77 -4.15 5.43
N ARG A 75 20.03 -4.13 4.32
CA ARG A 75 20.38 -3.32 3.15
C ARG A 75 20.24 -1.82 3.38
N LEU A 76 19.33 -1.39 4.25
CA LEU A 76 19.17 0.01 4.62
C LEU A 76 20.03 0.44 5.82
N ASN A 77 20.75 -0.50 6.46
CA ASN A 77 21.59 -0.25 7.64
C ASN A 77 20.80 0.54 8.73
N ILE A 78 19.53 0.20 8.93
CA ILE A 78 18.67 0.92 9.88
C ILE A 78 18.99 0.42 11.28
N LYS A 79 19.65 1.25 12.08
CA LYS A 79 20.03 0.94 13.47
C LYS A 79 18.97 1.35 14.50
N ASN A 80 17.89 1.98 14.06
CA ASN A 80 16.85 2.54 14.94
C ASN A 80 15.87 1.45 15.42
N LYS A 81 15.20 1.70 16.54
CA LYS A 81 14.33 0.74 17.24
C LYS A 81 13.17 0.24 16.36
N PHE A 82 13.27 -1.01 15.92
CA PHE A 82 12.22 -1.75 15.21
C PHE A 82 11.05 -2.07 16.15
N CYS A 83 9.82 -1.83 15.70
CA CYS A 83 8.60 -2.09 16.46
C CYS A 83 7.65 -2.96 15.64
N LEU A 84 7.25 -4.13 16.15
CA LEU A 84 6.32 -5.03 15.44
C LEU A 84 4.85 -4.60 15.54
N ASN A 85 4.51 -3.77 16.53
CA ASN A 85 3.12 -3.37 16.78
C ASN A 85 2.70 -2.16 15.92
N ASN A 86 1.38 -1.90 15.87
CA ASN A 86 0.82 -0.76 15.14
C ASN A 86 1.11 0.60 15.80
N LYS A 87 2.01 0.68 16.80
CA LYS A 87 2.40 1.94 17.46
C LYS A 87 3.68 2.55 16.89
N ALA A 88 4.24 1.99 15.81
CA ALA A 88 5.40 2.57 15.15
C ALA A 88 5.05 3.92 14.52
N ASP A 89 5.92 4.92 14.68
CA ASP A 89 5.75 6.26 14.12
C ASP A 89 5.76 6.25 12.58
N CYS A 90 6.56 5.33 12.01
CA CYS A 90 6.68 5.13 10.58
C CYS A 90 6.41 3.67 10.18
N THR A 91 5.45 3.44 9.29
CA THR A 91 5.32 2.16 8.59
C THR A 91 5.94 2.28 7.20
N VAL A 92 6.84 1.37 6.86
CA VAL A 92 7.39 1.22 5.51
C VAL A 92 6.68 0.04 4.85
N GLY A 93 6.12 0.25 3.66
CA GLY A 93 5.54 -0.80 2.85
C GLY A 93 6.57 -1.38 1.89
N LEU A 94 6.68 -2.71 1.86
CA LEU A 94 7.42 -3.49 0.89
C LEU A 94 6.42 -4.35 0.09
N PHE A 95 6.22 -4.01 -1.18
CA PHE A 95 5.26 -4.68 -2.07
C PHE A 95 6.01 -5.41 -3.18
N GLU A 96 5.85 -6.73 -3.23
CA GLU A 96 6.43 -7.60 -4.25
C GLU A 96 5.33 -8.04 -5.23
N SER A 97 5.50 -7.76 -6.51
CA SER A 97 4.61 -8.22 -7.57
C SER A 97 5.26 -9.37 -8.33
N TYR A 98 4.55 -10.49 -8.45
CA TYR A 98 5.01 -11.69 -9.16
C TYR A 98 4.27 -11.86 -10.48
N GLU A 99 4.97 -12.38 -11.49
CA GLU A 99 4.30 -12.89 -12.69
C GLU A 99 3.51 -14.16 -12.39
N GLU A 100 2.55 -14.47 -13.24
CA GLU A 100 1.88 -15.77 -13.21
C GLU A 100 2.88 -16.90 -13.50
N GLY A 101 2.76 -18.03 -12.80
CA GLY A 101 3.64 -19.17 -12.96
C GLY A 101 4.84 -19.19 -12.00
N ARG A 102 4.57 -19.31 -10.69
CA ARG A 102 5.49 -19.71 -9.59
C ARG A 102 6.96 -19.27 -9.71
N LEU A 103 7.26 -18.08 -10.23
CA LEU A 103 8.62 -17.57 -10.22
C LEU A 103 9.07 -17.33 -8.77
N GLU A 104 10.31 -17.72 -8.45
CA GLU A 104 10.85 -17.53 -7.11
C GLU A 104 11.13 -16.05 -6.80
N GLN A 105 11.41 -15.24 -7.83
CA GLN A 105 11.74 -13.82 -7.71
C GLN A 105 10.59 -12.92 -8.16
N PRO A 106 10.40 -11.76 -7.50
CA PRO A 106 9.38 -10.80 -7.90
C PRO A 106 9.76 -10.11 -9.22
N LYS A 107 8.76 -9.84 -10.05
CA LYS A 107 8.89 -9.02 -11.26
C LYS A 107 9.20 -7.57 -10.91
N GLU A 108 8.50 -7.05 -9.91
CA GLU A 108 8.60 -5.67 -9.48
C GLU A 108 8.54 -5.60 -7.96
N VAL A 109 9.34 -4.69 -7.39
CA VAL A 109 9.37 -4.42 -5.96
C VAL A 109 9.16 -2.94 -5.75
N PHE A 110 8.22 -2.60 -4.89
CA PHE A 110 7.88 -1.22 -4.54
C PHE A 110 8.13 -1.00 -3.06
N VAL A 111 8.77 0.12 -2.74
CA VAL A 111 9.12 0.51 -1.37
C VAL A 111 8.69 1.94 -1.14
N GLY A 112 8.05 2.20 0.00
CA GLY A 112 7.67 3.55 0.37
C GLY A 112 7.14 3.67 1.79
N ARG A 113 6.94 4.91 2.25
CA ARG A 113 6.23 5.17 3.50
C ARG A 113 4.75 4.87 3.32
N TRP A 114 4.16 4.12 4.24
CA TRP A 114 2.72 3.93 4.32
C TRP A 114 2.07 5.25 4.76
N VAL A 115 1.15 5.75 3.94
CA VAL A 115 0.50 7.05 4.18
C VAL A 115 -0.87 6.86 4.82
N CYS A 116 -1.66 5.91 4.33
CA CYS A 116 -3.01 5.66 4.82
C CYS A 116 -3.55 4.30 4.39
N ASP A 117 -4.50 3.80 5.15
CA ASP A 117 -5.33 2.65 4.80
C ASP A 117 -6.62 3.09 4.09
N GLY A 118 -7.16 2.20 3.24
CA GLY A 118 -8.50 2.38 2.70
C GLY A 118 -9.58 2.23 3.78
N ALA A 119 -10.65 3.01 3.70
CA ALA A 119 -11.72 3.02 4.69
C ALA A 119 -12.74 1.86 4.51
N ARG A 120 -12.26 0.62 4.33
CA ARG A 120 -13.13 -0.55 4.00
C ARG A 120 -14.20 -0.82 5.04
N HIS A 121 -13.90 -0.56 6.32
CA HIS A 121 -14.83 -0.70 7.44
C HIS A 121 -16.09 0.18 7.29
N LEU A 122 -16.05 1.24 6.48
CA LEU A 122 -17.21 2.10 6.23
C LEU A 122 -18.27 1.42 5.35
N ILE A 123 -17.88 0.42 4.55
CA ILE A 123 -18.82 -0.34 3.71
C ILE A 123 -19.85 -1.03 4.61
N ASP A 124 -19.39 -1.69 5.67
CA ASP A 124 -20.26 -2.39 6.62
C ASP A 124 -21.10 -1.43 7.47
N LYS A 125 -20.55 -0.24 7.77
CA LYS A 125 -21.22 0.81 8.54
C LYS A 125 -22.37 1.44 7.75
N TYR A 126 -22.16 1.73 6.47
CA TYR A 126 -23.12 2.44 5.61
C TYR A 126 -23.86 1.52 4.63
N ASP A 127 -23.86 0.21 4.91
CA ASP A 127 -24.58 -0.81 4.15
C ASP A 127 -26.04 -0.38 3.94
N VAL A 128 -26.47 -0.37 2.69
CA VAL A 128 -27.80 0.06 2.26
C VAL A 128 -28.89 -0.75 2.97
N ARG A 129 -28.64 -2.03 3.27
CA ARG A 129 -29.59 -2.91 3.98
C ARG A 129 -29.88 -2.48 5.42
N LYS A 130 -28.98 -1.71 6.04
CA LYS A 130 -29.12 -1.22 7.42
C LYS A 130 -29.79 0.16 7.48
N ARG A 131 -30.11 0.78 6.34
CA ARG A 131 -30.72 2.10 6.29
C ARG A 131 -32.22 2.00 6.54
N TYR A 132 -32.74 2.91 7.35
CA TYR A 132 -34.18 3.15 7.44
C TYR A 132 -34.62 3.85 6.16
N PHE A 133 -35.47 3.19 5.38
CA PHE A 133 -36.10 3.82 4.22
C PHE A 133 -37.27 4.66 4.70
N ILE A 134 -37.24 5.95 4.38
CA ILE A 134 -38.42 6.80 4.47
C ILE A 134 -39.10 6.65 3.10
N GLY A 135 -40.05 5.73 3.01
CA GLY A 135 -40.93 5.60 1.85
C GLY A 135 -42.27 6.23 2.19
N GLU A 136 -42.81 7.00 1.24
CA GLU A 136 -44.25 7.34 1.17
C GLU A 136 -45.07 6.15 0.66
#